data_AF-A0A959YAI0-F1
#
_entry.id   AF-A0A959YAI0-F1
#
_cell.length_a   1.000
_cell.length_b   1.000
_cell.length_c   1.000
_cell.angle_alpha   90.00
_cell.angle_beta   90.00
_cell.angle_gamma   90.00
#
_symmetry.space_group_name_H-M   'P 1'
#
loop_
_entity.id
_entity.type
_entity.pdbx_description
1 polymer ?
#
loop_
_entity_poly.entity_id
_entity_poly.type
_entity_poly.pdbx_seq_one_letter_code
_entity_poly.pdbx_strand_id
1 'polypeptide(L)' 'MEVLNAHRARIEARLQAWQASLPDDGLYAPMAYLLDLPAKRVRPAATLLGCELFGGDPDRALDAALGIELFHNFTL' A
#
# COMPACT_ATOMS: atom_id res chain seq x y z
N MET A 1 18.84 -3.76 -1.59
CA MET A 1 18.12 -2.47 -1.42
C MET A 1 17.28 -2.11 -2.65
N GLU A 2 17.67 -2.49 -3.86
CA GLU A 2 16.95 -2.19 -5.10
C GLU A 2 15.54 -2.80 -5.19
N VAL A 3 15.38 -4.09 -4.85
CA VAL A 3 14.06 -4.78 -4.85
C VAL A 3 13.04 -4.09 -3.93
N LEU A 4 13.48 -3.68 -2.74
CA LEU A 4 12.61 -2.98 -1.79
C LEU A 4 12.15 -1.61 -2.32
N ASN A 5 13.04 -0.89 -3.02
CA ASN A 5 12.70 0.38 -3.65
C ASN A 5 11.70 0.18 -4.80
N ALA A 6 11.85 -0.88 -5.60
CA ALA A 6 10.91 -1.22 -6.68
C ALA A 6 9.52 -1.55 -6.13
N HIS A 7 9.44 -2.36 -5.08
CA HIS A 7 8.16 -2.66 -4.40
C HIS A 7 7.52 -1.43 -3.79
N ARG A 8 8.31 -0.55 -3.16
CA ARG A 8 7.79 0.73 -2.67
C ARG A 8 7.17 1.55 -3.79
N ALA A 9 7.83 1.66 -4.94
CA ALA A 9 7.29 2.40 -6.08
C ALA A 9 5.95 1.82 -6.58
N ARG A 10 5.82 0.48 -6.65
CA ARG A 10 4.55 -0.18 -7.00
C ARG A 10 3.45 0.11 -5.99
N ILE A 11 3.76 0.04 -4.69
CA ILE A 11 2.82 0.31 -3.60
C ILE A 11 2.32 1.76 -3.68
N GLU A 12 3.21 2.74 -3.83
CA GLU A 12 2.81 4.15 -3.90
C GLU A 12 1.98 4.43 -5.16
N ALA A 13 2.35 3.88 -6.32
CA ALA A 13 1.57 4.03 -7.54
C ALA A 13 0.16 3.44 -7.39
N ARG A 14 0.05 2.26 -6.77
CA ARG A 14 -1.25 1.62 -6.50
C ARG A 14 -2.08 2.40 -5.48
N LEU A 15 -1.44 2.94 -4.43
CA LEU A 15 -2.08 3.76 -3.41
C LEU A 15 -2.66 5.03 -4.01
N GLN A 16 -1.91 5.75 -4.84
CA GLN A 16 -2.40 6.94 -5.53
C GLN A 16 -3.58 6.63 -6.45
N ALA A 17 -3.49 5.54 -7.23
CA ALA A 17 -4.60 5.11 -8.07
C ALA A 17 -5.86 4.76 -7.25
N TRP A 18 -5.68 4.16 -6.06
CA TRP A 18 -6.79 3.87 -5.15
C TRP A 18 -7.39 5.14 -4.55
N GLN A 19 -6.56 6.05 -4.01
CA GLN A 19 -7.02 7.33 -3.46
C GLN A 19 -7.79 8.15 -4.50
N ALA A 20 -7.29 8.21 -5.74
CA ALA A 20 -7.96 8.90 -6.85
C ALA A 20 -9.33 8.28 -7.22
N SER A 21 -9.60 7.04 -6.80
CA SER A 21 -10.89 6.37 -7.04
C SER A 21 -11.90 6.58 -5.90
N LEU A 22 -11.49 7.18 -4.78
CA LEU A 22 -12.36 7.42 -3.63
C LEU A 22 -13.20 8.70 -3.82
N PRO A 23 -14.41 8.76 -3.25
CA PRO A 23 -15.17 10.00 -3.15
C PRO A 23 -14.41 11.06 -2.37
N ASP A 24 -14.44 12.30 -2.85
CA ASP A 24 -13.89 13.46 -2.12
C ASP A 24 -14.95 14.01 -1.16
N ASP A 25 -15.10 13.33 -0.01
CA ASP A 25 -16.03 13.71 1.05
C ASP A 25 -15.40 13.63 2.45
N GLY A 26 -16.16 14.08 3.46
CA GLY A 26 -15.70 14.13 4.85
C GLY A 26 -15.41 12.77 5.49
N LEU A 27 -15.84 11.65 4.88
CA LEU A 27 -15.56 10.31 5.37
C LEU A 27 -14.21 9.80 4.86
N TYR A 28 -13.90 10.01 3.57
CA TYR A 28 -12.68 9.47 2.94
C TYR A 28 -11.49 10.42 3.05
N ALA A 29 -11.69 11.73 3.15
CA ALA A 29 -10.59 12.70 3.25
C ALA A 29 -9.63 12.43 4.45
N PRO A 30 -10.10 12.10 5.66
CA PRO A 30 -9.21 11.74 6.77
C PRO A 30 -8.39 10.46 6.51
N MET A 31 -8.98 9.48 5.81
CA MET A 31 -8.29 8.24 5.46
C MET A 31 -7.17 8.51 4.46
N ALA A 32 -7.44 9.31 3.42
CA ALA A 32 -6.44 9.71 2.43
C ALA A 32 -5.29 10.47 3.09
N TYR A 33 -5.61 11.44 3.96
CA TYR A 33 -4.62 12.21 4.72
C TYR A 33 -3.68 11.33 5.55
N LEU A 34 -4.23 10.35 6.30
CA LEU A 34 -3.41 9.44 7.12
C LEU A 34 -2.44 8.63 6.25
N LEU A 35 -2.88 8.18 5.08
CA LEU A 35 -2.05 7.38 4.18
C LEU A 35 -0.98 8.19 3.46
N ASP A 36 -1.14 9.51 3.34
CA ASP A 36 -0.16 10.42 2.74
C ASP A 36 0.96 10.83 3.71
N LEU A 37 0.80 10.52 5.01
CA LEU A 37 1.86 10.77 5.98
C LEU A 37 3.12 9.95 5.67
N PRO A 38 4.32 10.48 5.99
CA PRO A 38 5.58 9.77 5.75
C PRO A 38 5.58 8.38 6.40
N ALA A 39 5.54 7.33 5.56
CA ALA A 39 5.52 5.94 6.00
C ALA A 39 6.65 5.14 5.37
N LYS A 40 7.18 4.17 6.12
CA LYS A 40 8.24 3.27 5.62
C LYS A 40 7.69 2.17 4.71
N ARG A 41 6.37 1.96 4.68
CA ARG A 41 5.68 0.91 3.90
C ARG A 41 6.24 -0.51 4.13
N VAL A 42 6.70 -0.80 5.35
CA VAL A 42 7.38 -2.07 5.68
C VAL A 42 6.43 -3.26 5.52
N ARG A 43 5.19 -3.12 5.98
CA ARG A 43 4.18 -4.19 5.95
C ARG A 43 3.73 -4.55 4.53
N PRO A 44 3.28 -3.59 3.68
CA PRO A 44 2.94 -3.91 2.30
C PRO A 44 4.15 -4.44 1.51
N ALA A 45 5.36 -3.93 1.76
CA ALA A 45 6.56 -4.49 1.12
C ALA A 45 6.84 -5.94 1.55
N ALA A 46 6.65 -6.28 2.82
CA ALA A 46 6.77 -7.65 3.31
C ALA A 46 5.74 -8.60 2.67
N THR A 47 4.52 -8.12 2.40
CA THR A 47 3.49 -8.87 1.67
C THR A 47 3.94 -9.20 0.25
N LEU A 48 4.49 -8.22 -0.48
CA LEU A 48 4.99 -8.43 -1.84
C LEU A 48 6.18 -9.39 -1.87
N LEU A 49 7.14 -9.22 -0.96
CA LEU A 49 8.28 -10.13 -0.83
C LEU A 49 7.85 -11.56 -0.48
N GLY A 50 6.83 -11.70 0.38
CA GLY A 50 6.24 -13.01 0.69
C GLY A 50 5.62 -13.66 -0.53
N CYS A 51 4.92 -12.88 -1.37
CA CYS A 51 4.37 -13.38 -2.64
C CYS A 51 5.48 -13.90 -3.57
N GLU A 52 6.55 -13.13 -3.76
CA GLU A 52 7.71 -13.53 -4.58
C GLU A 52 8.41 -14.77 -4.05
N LEU A 53 8.57 -14.86 -2.73
CA LEU A 53 9.25 -15.99 -2.08
C LEU A 53 8.57 -17.32 -2.42
N PHE A 54 7.25 -17.32 -2.61
CA PHE A 54 6.47 -18.50 -3.00
C PHE A 54 6.21 -18.58 -4.51
N GLY A 55 6.96 -17.83 -5.33
CA GLY A 55 6.88 -17.85 -6.80
C GLY A 55 5.66 -17.13 -7.39
N GLY A 56 5.00 -16.29 -6.60
CA GLY A 56 3.88 -15.48 -7.04
C GLY A 56 4.31 -14.18 -7.73
N ASP A 57 3.36 -13.58 -8.47
CA ASP A 57 3.51 -12.26 -9.07
C ASP A 57 3.14 -11.16 -8.05
N PRO A 58 4.08 -10.28 -7.66
CA PRO A 58 3.85 -9.17 -6.74
C PRO A 58 2.68 -8.27 -7.14
N ASP A 59 2.50 -8.04 -8.44
CA ASP A 59 1.49 -7.09 -8.92
C ASP A 59 0.08 -7.61 -8.61
N ARG A 60 -0.08 -8.94 -8.52
CA ARG A 60 -1.32 -9.60 -8.08
C ARG A 60 -1.56 -9.52 -6.57
N ALA A 61 -0.54 -9.18 -5.78
CA ALA A 61 -0.61 -9.05 -4.34
C ALA A 61 -0.73 -7.59 -3.86
N LEU A 62 -0.77 -6.62 -4.78
CA LEU A 62 -0.82 -5.18 -4.45
C LEU A 62 -2.05 -4.81 -3.62
N ASP A 63 -3.24 -5.31 -3.96
CA ASP A 63 -4.45 -5.00 -3.21
C ASP A 63 -4.42 -5.59 -1.79
N ALA A 64 -3.84 -6.79 -1.64
CA ALA A 64 -3.62 -7.39 -0.32
C ALA A 64 -2.60 -6.59 0.50
N ALA A 65 -1.53 -6.11 -0.13
CA ALA A 65 -0.53 -5.25 0.50
C ALA A 65 -1.16 -3.92 0.97
N LEU A 66 -1.95 -3.26 0.12
CA LEU A 66 -2.70 -2.06 0.48
C LEU A 66 -3.68 -2.31 1.63
N GLY A 67 -4.42 -3.42 1.58
CA GLY A 67 -5.34 -3.81 2.66
C GLY A 67 -4.67 -3.92 4.03
N ILE A 68 -3.45 -4.47 4.07
CA ILE A 68 -2.65 -4.55 5.30
C ILE A 68 -2.23 -3.16 5.79
N GLU A 69 -1.82 -2.27 4.90
CA GLU A 69 -1.44 -0.90 5.26
C GLU A 69 -2.66 -0.09 5.74
N LEU A 70 -3.81 -0.27 5.11
CA LEU A 70 -5.09 0.33 5.53
C LEU A 70 -5.48 -0.13 6.93
N PHE A 71 -5.44 -1.45 7.17
CA PHE A 71 -5.73 -2.01 8.49
C PHE A 71 -4.76 -1.50 9.55
N HIS A 72 -3.48 -1.37 9.21
CA HIS A 72 -2.50 -0.78 10.12
C HIS A 72 -2.85 0.68 10.48
N ASN A 73 -3.19 1.51 9.50
CA ASN A 73 -3.53 2.92 9.73
C ASN A 73 -4.85 3.10 10.49
N PHE A 74 -5.81 2.18 10.35
CA PHE A 74 -7.05 2.20 11.14
C PHE A 74 -6.80 2.08 12.66
N THR A 75 -5.72 1.41 13.08
CA THR A 75 -5.43 1.18 14.50
C THR A 75 -4.63 2.29 15.19
N LEU A 76 -4.29 3.37 14.46
CA LEU A 76 -3.51 4.52 14.97
C LEU A 76 -4.42 5.63 15.48
#